data_AF-K2CX92-F1
#
_entry.id   AF-K2CX92-F1
#
_cell.length_a   1.000
_cell.length_b   1.000
_cell.length_c   1.000
_cell.angle_alpha   90.00
_cell.angle_beta   90.00
_cell.angle_gamma   90.00
#
_symmetry.space_group_name_H-M   'P 1'
#
loop_
_entity.id
_entity.type
_entity.pdbx_description
1 polymer ?
#
loop_
_entity_poly.entity_id
_entity_poly.type
_entity_poly.pdbx_seq_one_letter_code
_entity_poly.pdbx_strand_id
1 'polypeptide(L)'
;LPSVEASAPSSAPAADAPSGVLAFKARSESWIQVRDAAGALVLQRNLAPNELVSVSGVLPLAVVIGRADATEVFVRGKPYDIGPVSRENVARFEVK
;
A
#
# COMPACT_ATOMS: atom_id res chain seq x y z
N LEU A 1 -46.75 -15.54 -16.62
CA LEU A 1 -46.60 -14.58 -15.50
C LEU A 1 -45.12 -14.19 -15.42
N PRO A 2 -44.75 -12.91 -15.58
CA PRO A 2 -43.38 -12.46 -15.36
C PRO A 2 -43.15 -12.29 -13.85
N SER A 3 -42.19 -13.00 -13.28
CA SER A 3 -41.65 -12.66 -11.96
C SER A 3 -40.43 -11.77 -12.16
N VAL A 4 -40.61 -10.51 -11.76
CA VAL A 4 -39.53 -9.57 -11.47
C VAL A 4 -38.86 -10.01 -10.18
N GLU A 5 -37.55 -10.23 -10.22
CA GLU A 5 -36.71 -10.22 -9.02
C GLU A 5 -35.66 -9.14 -9.20
N ALA A 6 -35.97 -7.99 -8.63
CA ALA A 6 -35.00 -6.98 -8.30
C ALA A 6 -34.28 -7.43 -7.02
N SER A 7 -32.96 -7.57 -7.06
CA SER A 7 -32.13 -7.50 -5.86
C SER A 7 -30.76 -6.95 -6.20
N ALA A 8 -30.61 -5.69 -5.78
CA ALA A 8 -29.41 -4.93 -5.44
C ALA A 8 -28.20 -4.96 -6.39
N PRO A 9 -27.68 -3.79 -6.80
CA PRO A 9 -26.28 -3.75 -7.20
C PRO A 9 -25.50 -4.13 -5.94
N SER A 10 -24.84 -5.29 -5.95
CA SER A 10 -23.69 -5.52 -5.10
C SER A 10 -22.81 -4.30 -5.27
N SER A 11 -22.79 -3.43 -4.26
CA SER A 11 -21.65 -2.58 -4.02
C SER A 11 -20.51 -3.56 -3.87
N ALA A 12 -19.82 -3.85 -4.98
CA ALA A 12 -18.43 -4.23 -4.92
C ALA A 12 -17.84 -3.27 -3.91
N PRO A 13 -17.20 -3.74 -2.81
CA PRO A 13 -16.54 -2.82 -1.91
C PRO A 13 -15.64 -2.03 -2.85
N ALA A 14 -15.95 -0.73 -3.00
CA ALA A 14 -15.18 0.16 -3.84
C ALA A 14 -13.78 -0.04 -3.32
N ALA A 15 -12.99 -0.83 -4.05
CA ALA A 15 -11.77 -1.44 -3.57
C ALA A 15 -11.00 -0.27 -3.03
N ASP A 16 -10.91 -0.17 -1.69
CA ASP A 16 -10.55 1.04 -0.96
C ASP A 16 -9.34 1.60 -1.67
N ALA A 17 -9.61 2.51 -2.61
CA ALA A 17 -8.65 2.83 -3.65
C ALA A 17 -7.71 3.66 -2.83
N PRO A 18 -6.56 3.09 -2.47
CA PRO A 18 -5.89 3.45 -1.23
C PRO A 18 -5.73 4.95 -1.31
N SER A 19 -6.50 5.68 -0.50
CA SER A 19 -6.63 7.13 -0.66
C SER A 19 -5.37 7.85 -0.16
N GLY A 20 -4.33 7.05 0.06
CA GLY A 20 -2.95 7.37 0.31
C GLY A 20 -2.25 7.85 -0.95
N VAL A 21 -1.34 8.80 -0.78
CA VAL A 21 -0.25 9.06 -1.76
C VAL A 21 0.50 7.75 -2.06
N LEU A 22 0.53 6.84 -1.10
CA LEU A 22 1.13 5.53 -1.16
C LEU A 22 0.20 4.45 -0.62
N ALA A 23 0.31 3.26 -1.17
CA ALA A 23 -0.34 2.07 -0.65
C ALA A 23 0.61 0.90 -0.65
N PHE A 24 0.45 0.06 0.35
CA PHE A 24 1.22 -1.13 0.58
C PHE A 24 0.26 -2.28 0.74
N LYS A 25 0.48 -3.35 -0.01
CA LYS A 25 -0.28 -4.58 0.14
C LYS A 25 0.69 -5.68 0.52
N ALA A 26 0.72 -6.00 1.81
CA ALA A 26 1.52 -7.08 2.33
C ALA A 26 0.83 -8.42 2.05
N ARG A 27 1.49 -9.32 1.32
CA ARG A 27 1.01 -10.70 1.08
C ARG A 27 1.30 -11.60 2.27
N SER A 28 2.28 -11.26 3.09
CA SER A 28 2.60 -11.95 4.33
C SER A 28 3.13 -10.92 5.35
N GLU A 29 3.50 -11.32 6.58
CA GLU A 29 4.02 -10.42 7.62
C GLU A 29 5.20 -9.53 7.16
N SER A 30 5.01 -8.22 7.11
CA SER A 30 5.97 -7.28 6.50
C SER A 30 6.13 -6.02 7.34
N TRP A 31 7.36 -5.68 7.74
CA TRP A 31 7.63 -4.39 8.36
C TRP A 31 7.60 -3.27 7.33
N ILE A 32 6.91 -2.17 7.64
CA ILE A 32 6.96 -0.94 6.84
C ILE A 32 7.30 0.26 7.72
N GLN A 33 8.09 1.16 7.15
CA GLN A 33 8.48 2.42 7.74
C GLN A 33 8.37 3.51 6.68
N VAL A 34 7.62 4.56 6.95
CA VAL A 34 7.46 5.73 6.10
C VAL A 34 7.88 6.96 6.88
N ARG A 35 8.73 7.77 6.27
CA ARG A 35 9.18 9.06 6.75
C ARG A 35 8.80 10.16 5.77
N ASP A 36 8.48 11.30 6.31
CA ASP A 36 8.15 12.51 5.56
C ASP A 36 9.41 13.25 5.09
N ALA A 37 9.24 14.29 4.27
CA ALA A 37 10.29 15.22 3.86
C ALA A 37 11.04 15.85 5.05
N ALA A 38 10.33 16.09 6.15
CA ALA A 38 10.90 16.61 7.39
C ALA A 38 11.76 15.58 8.17
N GLY A 39 11.84 14.32 7.70
CA GLY A 39 12.45 13.21 8.42
C GLY A 39 11.58 12.64 9.54
N ALA A 40 10.36 13.16 9.71
CA ALA A 40 9.39 12.68 10.69
C ALA A 40 8.85 11.31 10.30
N LEU A 41 8.75 10.40 11.26
CA LEU A 41 8.20 9.06 11.08
C LEU A 41 6.66 9.14 10.95
N VAL A 42 6.15 9.02 9.73
CA VAL A 42 4.71 9.08 9.44
C VAL A 42 4.05 7.75 9.79
N LEU A 43 4.73 6.66 9.47
CA LEU A 43 4.24 5.31 9.71
C LEU A 43 5.40 4.40 10.05
N GLN A 44 5.26 3.57 11.08
CA GLN A 44 6.22 2.52 11.35
C GLN A 44 5.51 1.39 12.08
N ARG A 45 5.27 0.28 11.39
CA ARG A 45 4.59 -0.89 11.96
C ARG A 45 4.84 -2.14 11.13
N ASN A 46 4.67 -3.29 11.76
CA ASN A 46 4.55 -4.56 11.09
C ASN A 46 3.13 -4.70 10.54
N LEU A 47 3.01 -5.04 9.27
CA LEU A 47 1.77 -5.44 8.62
C LEU A 47 1.55 -6.93 8.74
N ALA A 48 0.29 -7.31 8.92
CA ALA A 48 -0.16 -8.69 8.87
C ALA A 48 -0.17 -9.25 7.42
N PRO A 49 -0.19 -10.58 7.23
CA PRO A 49 -0.49 -11.19 5.95
C PRO A 49 -1.83 -10.69 5.37
N ASN A 50 -1.85 -10.44 4.06
CA ASN A 50 -3.00 -9.92 3.31
C ASN A 50 -3.48 -8.53 3.77
N GLU A 51 -2.65 -7.79 4.51
CA GLU A 51 -2.98 -6.46 4.98
C GLU A 51 -2.68 -5.39 3.93
N LEU A 52 -3.59 -4.43 3.81
CA LEU A 52 -3.44 -3.28 2.93
C LEU A 52 -3.39 -2.01 3.77
N VAL A 53 -2.32 -1.24 3.61
CA VAL A 53 -2.12 0.03 4.30
C VAL A 53 -1.87 1.14 3.31
N SER A 54 -2.69 2.18 3.41
CA SER A 54 -2.55 3.44 2.69
C SER A 54 -1.86 4.47 3.57
N VAL A 55 -0.92 5.21 2.98
CA VAL A 55 -0.16 6.28 3.63
C VAL A 55 -0.26 7.54 2.78
N SER A 56 -0.66 8.63 3.41
CA SER A 56 -0.57 9.98 2.85
C SER A 56 0.43 10.77 3.67
N GLY A 57 1.31 11.51 2.98
CA GLY A 57 2.26 12.40 3.62
C GLY A 57 2.81 13.41 2.63
N VAL A 58 3.67 14.30 3.11
CA VAL A 58 4.34 15.34 2.34
C VAL A 58 5.56 14.72 1.64
N LEU A 59 5.61 14.92 0.32
CA LEU A 59 6.70 14.45 -0.52
C LEU A 59 7.95 15.36 -0.30
N PRO A 60 9.17 14.79 -0.25
CA PRO A 60 9.50 13.39 -0.48
C PRO A 60 9.19 12.44 0.68
N LEU A 61 8.47 11.35 0.40
CA LEU A 61 8.19 10.29 1.36
C LEU A 61 9.25 9.20 1.24
N ALA A 62 10.09 9.02 2.27
CA ALA A 62 11.07 7.95 2.34
C ALA A 62 10.44 6.68 2.94
N VAL A 63 10.48 5.59 2.20
CA VAL A 63 9.77 4.36 2.50
C VAL A 63 10.76 3.21 2.60
N VAL A 64 10.61 2.40 3.64
CA VAL A 64 11.39 1.19 3.87
C VAL A 64 10.43 0.04 4.16
N ILE A 65 10.55 -1.03 3.41
CA ILE A 65 9.73 -2.24 3.53
C ILE A 65 10.71 -3.38 3.79
N GLY A 66 10.60 -4.04 4.94
CA GLY A 66 11.51 -5.12 5.34
C GLY A 66 11.34 -6.41 4.52
N ARG A 67 10.23 -6.52 3.78
CA ARG A 67 9.80 -7.72 3.06
C ARG A 67 9.22 -7.38 1.70
N ALA A 68 10.09 -6.95 0.80
CA ALA A 68 9.70 -6.47 -0.52
C ALA A 68 9.15 -7.57 -1.42
N ASP A 69 9.71 -8.78 -1.35
CA ASP A 69 9.31 -9.91 -2.19
C ASP A 69 7.84 -10.31 -1.98
N ALA A 70 7.34 -10.10 -0.76
CA ALA A 70 5.97 -10.37 -0.36
C ALA A 70 5.14 -9.10 -0.15
N THR A 71 5.56 -7.93 -0.65
CA THR A 71 4.80 -6.68 -0.50
C THR A 71 4.67 -5.96 -1.84
N GLU A 72 3.45 -5.64 -2.23
CA GLU A 72 3.18 -4.82 -3.40
C GLU A 72 3.05 -3.35 -2.99
N VAL A 73 3.53 -2.43 -3.83
CA VAL A 73 3.44 -0.99 -3.59
C VAL A 73 2.66 -0.34 -4.71
N PHE A 74 1.79 0.59 -4.33
CA PHE A 74 1.07 1.45 -5.25
C PHE A 74 1.37 2.90 -4.90
N VAL A 75 1.95 3.64 -5.83
CA VAL A 75 2.20 5.08 -5.67
C VAL A 75 1.11 5.83 -6.41
N ARG A 76 0.29 6.61 -5.69
CA ARG A 76 -0.75 7.46 -6.27
C ARG A 76 -1.70 6.66 -7.19
N GLY A 77 -2.04 5.44 -6.77
CA GLY A 77 -2.87 4.50 -7.54
C GLY A 77 -2.17 3.77 -8.69
N LYS A 78 -0.86 3.95 -8.88
CA LYS A 78 -0.07 3.23 -9.90
C LYS A 78 0.77 2.14 -9.25
N PRO A 79 0.78 0.90 -9.77
CA PRO A 79 1.69 -0.14 -9.30
C PRO A 79 3.12 0.36 -9.47
N TYR A 80 3.89 0.31 -8.39
CA TYR A 80 5.29 0.71 -8.37
C TYR A 80 6.14 -0.52 -8.12
N ASP A 81 6.99 -0.83 -9.09
CA ASP A 81 7.89 -1.97 -8.95
C ASP A 81 9.01 -1.62 -7.96
N ILE A 82 8.97 -2.28 -6.81
CA ILE A 82 10.00 -2.13 -5.79
C ILE A 82 11.15 -3.12 -5.97
N GLY A 83 11.08 -4.05 -6.93
CA GLY A 83 12.14 -5.00 -7.23
C GLY A 83 13.53 -4.35 -7.40
N PRO A 84 13.71 -3.29 -8.22
CA PRO A 84 15.02 -2.68 -8.43
C PRO A 84 15.55 -1.93 -7.21
N VAL A 85 14.68 -1.54 -6.28
CA VAL A 85 15.03 -0.83 -5.03
C VAL A 85 15.05 -1.78 -3.82
N SER A 86 14.78 -3.07 -4.05
CA SER A 86 14.85 -4.14 -3.06
C SER A 86 16.27 -4.64 -2.91
N ARG A 87 16.78 -4.62 -1.67
CA ARG A 87 18.11 -5.12 -1.33
C ARG A 87 18.02 -5.93 -0.06
N GLU A 88 18.47 -7.19 -0.11
CA GLU A 88 18.43 -8.10 1.05
C GLU A 88 17.00 -8.32 1.59
N ASN A 89 16.02 -8.53 0.69
CA ASN A 89 14.59 -8.58 1.02
C ASN A 89 13.98 -7.26 1.54
N VAL A 90 14.77 -6.18 1.66
CA VAL A 90 14.32 -4.86 2.11
C VAL A 90 14.22 -3.87 0.94
N ALA A 91 13.02 -3.40 0.60
CA ALA A 91 12.85 -2.30 -0.36
C ALA A 91 13.00 -0.96 0.33
N ARG A 92 13.86 -0.11 -0.21
CA ARG A 92 14.02 1.27 0.26
C ARG A 92 13.89 2.21 -0.92
N PHE A 93 12.91 3.08 -0.91
CA PHE A 93 12.71 4.05 -1.97
C PHE A 93 12.11 5.32 -1.41
N GLU A 94 12.36 6.42 -2.10
CA GLU A 94 11.73 7.68 -1.82
C GLU A 94 10.77 8.04 -2.96
N VAL A 95 9.67 8.68 -2.59
CA VAL A 95 8.62 9.09 -3.51
C VAL A 95 8.61 10.60 -3.49
N LYS A 96 8.72 11.21 -4.66
CA LYS A 96 8.78 12.66 -4.87
C LYS A 96 7.61 13.14 -5.74
#